data_AF-A0A932BXB7-F1
#
_entry.id   AF-A0A932BXB7-F1
#
_cell.length_a   1.000
_cell.length_b   1.000
_cell.length_c   1.000
_cell.angle_alpha   90.00
_cell.angle_beta   90.00
_cell.angle_gamma   90.00
#
_symmetry.space_group_name_H-M   'P 1'
#
loop_
_entity.id
_entity.type
_entity.pdbx_description
1 polymer ?
#
loop_
_entity_poly.entity_id
_entity_poly.type
_entity_poly.pdbx_seq_one_letter_code
_entity_poly.pdbx_strand_id
1 'polypeptide(L)'
;MSHTAALGDTAPLGETAAGRPIRRVPGPIRFARYAYGPNRLGYCGPEEVQELFEQATGGGDDAALRALARQFEGAYPYLELIARSNGIEDPMDGRVVEAYWLGNGLLDHVGPGQLGPSLERRFRPRLRGDNWRWLATKPEAGAVPVHAFHVLDVFPRLGLMRTGAIDRALETMDSCRIRWGRVLERSGDWLVVSTVPLEMRGGKLRLAAPRPERIRGWIDGSGFVDGVEAGDVVSIHWDWACERLDRSRLGALQRWTSREIEIANRTI
;
A
#
# COMPACT_ATOMS: atom_id res chain seq x y z
N MET A 1 -37.48 -34.84 -1.67
CA MET A 1 -37.33 -33.45 -1.20
C MET A 1 -35.85 -33.10 -1.29
N SER A 2 -35.42 -32.56 -2.44
CA SER A 2 -34.03 -32.22 -2.70
C SER A 2 -33.98 -30.72 -2.98
N HIS A 3 -33.43 -29.96 -2.03
CA HIS A 3 -33.18 -28.53 -2.23
C HIS A 3 -31.74 -28.34 -2.72
N THR A 4 -31.60 -28.21 -4.03
CA THR A 4 -30.40 -27.67 -4.66
C THR A 4 -30.52 -26.14 -4.61
N ALA A 5 -29.79 -25.50 -3.71
CA ALA A 5 -29.71 -24.05 -3.66
C ALA A 5 -28.84 -23.56 -4.84
N ALA A 6 -29.46 -22.81 -5.73
CA ALA A 6 -28.83 -22.20 -6.88
C ALA A 6 -27.74 -21.19 -6.43
N LEU A 7 -26.58 -21.32 -7.07
CA LEU A 7 -25.50 -20.34 -6.99
C LEU A 7 -26.02 -18.99 -7.50
N GLY A 8 -25.93 -17.98 -6.63
CA GLY A 8 -26.31 -16.61 -6.94
C GLY A 8 -25.46 -16.06 -8.07
N ASP A 9 -26.17 -15.67 -9.13
CA ASP A 9 -25.69 -15.03 -10.34
C ASP A 9 -24.84 -13.79 -9.99
N THR A 10 -23.54 -13.85 -10.25
CA THR A 10 -22.68 -12.67 -10.24
C THR A 10 -23.06 -11.82 -11.44
N ALA A 11 -23.86 -10.78 -11.22
CA ALA A 11 -24.21 -9.83 -12.27
C ALA A 11 -22.92 -9.32 -12.96
N PRO A 12 -22.88 -9.30 -14.30
CA PRO A 12 -21.71 -8.83 -15.03
C PRO A 12 -21.49 -7.36 -14.70
N LEU A 13 -20.23 -7.00 -14.43
CA LEU A 13 -19.78 -5.63 -14.27
C LEU A 13 -20.20 -4.83 -15.52
N GLY A 14 -21.25 -4.04 -15.38
CA GLY A 14 -21.79 -3.21 -16.45
C GLY A 14 -20.69 -2.36 -17.09
N GLU A 15 -20.65 -2.38 -18.41
CA GLU A 15 -19.98 -1.37 -19.22
C GLU A 15 -20.57 0.01 -18.91
N THR A 16 -19.81 0.87 -18.24
CA THR A 16 -19.72 2.34 -18.36
C THR A 16 -18.76 2.79 -17.23
N ALA A 17 -17.81 3.71 -17.38
CA ALA A 17 -17.64 4.81 -18.31
C ALA A 17 -16.36 4.66 -19.15
N ALA A 18 -16.38 5.20 -20.37
CA ALA A 18 -15.20 5.45 -21.19
C ALA A 18 -14.11 6.11 -20.33
N GLY A 19 -12.96 5.43 -20.21
CA GLY A 19 -11.97 5.68 -19.19
C GLY A 19 -11.35 7.06 -19.31
N ARG A 20 -11.76 7.99 -18.45
CA ARG A 20 -11.07 9.27 -18.28
C ARG A 20 -9.58 9.00 -18.08
N PRO A 21 -8.66 9.67 -18.80
CA PRO A 21 -7.24 9.36 -18.75
C PRO A 21 -6.68 9.51 -17.33
N ILE A 22 -5.87 8.55 -16.90
CA ILE A 22 -5.17 8.64 -15.61
C ILE A 22 -3.85 9.35 -15.87
N ARG A 23 -3.67 10.51 -15.22
CA ARG A 23 -2.43 11.28 -15.31
C ARG A 23 -1.28 10.45 -14.76
N ARG A 24 -0.16 10.42 -15.49
CA ARG A 24 1.08 9.81 -14.99
C ARG A 24 1.59 10.63 -13.81
N VAL A 25 1.84 9.97 -12.69
CA VAL A 25 2.40 10.59 -11.49
C VAL A 25 3.93 10.37 -11.47
N PRO A 26 4.74 11.43 -11.42
CA PRO A 26 6.18 11.32 -11.20
C PRO A 26 6.51 10.55 -9.91
N GLY A 27 7.62 9.82 -9.88
CA GLY A 27 7.97 8.97 -8.72
C GLY A 27 8.09 9.74 -7.40
N PRO A 28 8.77 10.89 -7.33
CA PRO A 28 8.82 11.70 -6.11
C PRO A 28 7.44 12.16 -5.61
N ILE A 29 6.58 12.62 -6.51
CA ILE A 29 5.21 13.01 -6.17
C ILE A 29 4.40 11.80 -5.70
N ARG A 30 4.52 10.66 -6.37
CA ARG A 30 3.87 9.41 -5.96
C ARG A 30 4.31 8.99 -4.57
N PHE A 31 5.61 9.03 -4.31
CA PHE A 31 6.17 8.71 -3.01
C PHE A 31 5.54 9.60 -1.93
N ALA A 32 5.50 10.91 -2.17
CA ALA A 32 4.90 11.87 -1.26
C ALA A 32 3.42 11.57 -0.95
N ARG A 33 2.61 11.29 -1.98
CA ARG A 33 1.18 10.96 -1.85
C ARG A 33 0.91 9.76 -0.95
N TYR A 34 1.74 8.72 -1.03
CA TYR A 34 1.60 7.55 -0.17
C TYR A 34 2.30 7.73 1.17
N ALA A 35 3.38 8.49 1.27
CA ALA A 35 4.07 8.73 2.53
C ALA A 35 3.26 9.64 3.48
N TYR A 36 2.41 10.53 2.95
CA TYR A 36 1.69 11.55 3.73
C TYR A 36 0.83 10.98 4.87
N GLY A 37 -0.02 9.98 4.60
CA GLY A 37 -0.95 9.42 5.58
C GLY A 37 -0.27 8.96 6.88
N PRO A 38 0.66 7.99 6.83
CA PRO A 38 1.36 7.53 8.03
C PRO A 38 2.29 8.60 8.63
N ASN A 39 2.87 9.48 7.81
CA ASN A 39 3.75 10.56 8.29
C ASN A 39 2.98 11.59 9.13
N ARG A 40 1.81 12.03 8.67
CA ARG A 40 0.89 12.91 9.43
C ARG A 40 0.50 12.34 10.79
N LEU A 41 0.45 11.02 10.89
CA LEU A 41 0.07 10.30 12.10
C LEU A 41 1.28 9.92 12.97
N GLY A 42 2.49 10.33 12.60
CA GLY A 42 3.72 10.08 13.34
C GLY A 42 4.27 8.66 13.25
N TYR A 43 3.82 7.84 12.28
CA TYR A 43 4.27 6.45 12.15
C TYR A 43 5.58 6.29 11.36
N CYS A 44 5.93 7.23 10.49
CA CYS A 44 7.16 7.17 9.71
C CYS A 44 7.57 8.52 9.13
N GLY A 45 8.82 8.65 8.70
CA GLY A 45 9.32 9.85 8.04
C GLY A 45 9.64 10.98 9.02
N PRO A 46 10.05 12.14 8.51
CA PRO A 46 10.47 13.28 9.32
C PRO A 46 9.27 14.13 9.78
N GLU A 47 9.46 15.10 10.68
CA GLU A 47 8.35 15.82 11.34
C GLU A 47 7.63 16.83 10.41
N GLU A 48 8.20 17.15 9.25
CA GLU A 48 7.74 18.17 8.30
C GLU A 48 6.54 17.71 7.43
N VAL A 49 5.45 17.32 8.09
CA VAL A 49 4.21 16.80 7.47
C VAL A 49 3.58 17.79 6.48
N GLN A 50 3.63 19.09 6.80
CA GLN A 50 3.03 20.15 5.98
C GLN A 50 3.74 20.28 4.62
N GLU A 51 5.07 20.20 4.63
CA GLU A 51 5.90 20.22 3.43
C GLU A 51 5.57 19.02 2.54
N LEU A 52 5.41 17.83 3.12
CA LEU A 52 5.03 16.63 2.37
C LEU A 52 3.69 16.77 1.64
N PHE A 53 2.70 17.44 2.25
CA PHE A 53 1.40 17.71 1.64
C PHE A 53 1.50 18.68 0.46
N GLU A 54 2.21 19.80 0.65
CA GLU A 54 2.41 20.82 -0.39
C GLU A 54 3.12 20.23 -1.61
N GLN A 55 4.17 19.44 -1.38
CA GLN A 55 4.94 18.82 -2.46
C GLN A 55 4.12 17.75 -3.22
N ALA A 56 3.21 17.04 -2.53
CA ALA A 56 2.33 16.03 -3.12
C ALA A 56 1.20 16.62 -4.00
N THR A 57 0.80 17.86 -3.73
CA THR A 57 -0.30 18.57 -4.41
C THR A 57 0.19 19.55 -5.50
N GLY A 58 1.30 20.26 -5.26
CA GLY A 58 1.74 21.40 -6.09
C GLY A 58 2.72 21.09 -7.22
N GLY A 59 3.16 19.84 -7.38
CA GLY A 59 4.26 19.53 -8.31
C GLY A 59 5.59 20.03 -7.77
N GLY A 60 5.89 19.59 -6.55
CA GLY A 60 7.00 20.05 -5.71
C GLY A 60 8.41 20.04 -6.31
N ASP A 61 9.34 20.66 -5.59
CA ASP A 61 10.77 20.59 -5.90
C ASP A 61 11.25 19.13 -5.81
N ASP A 62 11.64 18.61 -6.96
CA ASP A 62 12.14 17.24 -7.12
C ASP A 62 13.32 16.95 -6.18
N ALA A 63 14.21 17.93 -5.96
CA ALA A 63 15.35 17.78 -5.08
C ALA A 63 14.93 17.66 -3.60
N ALA A 64 14.00 18.50 -3.16
CA ALA A 64 13.44 18.47 -1.80
C ALA A 64 12.71 17.15 -1.52
N LEU A 65 11.84 16.72 -2.45
CA LEU A 65 11.13 15.43 -2.35
C LEU A 65 12.08 14.23 -2.26
N ARG A 66 13.19 14.25 -3.01
CA ARG A 66 14.22 13.21 -2.95
C ARG A 66 14.96 13.22 -1.62
N ALA A 67 15.28 14.40 -1.09
CA ALA A 67 15.92 14.53 0.22
C ALA A 67 15.01 14.00 1.33
N LEU A 68 13.72 14.34 1.30
CA LEU A 68 12.73 13.83 2.22
C LEU A 68 12.56 12.31 2.12
N ALA A 69 12.42 11.77 0.91
CA ALA A 69 12.22 10.34 0.69
C ALA A 69 13.33 9.47 1.29
N ARG A 70 14.58 9.94 1.26
CA ARG A 70 15.73 9.24 1.86
C ARG A 70 15.62 9.05 3.37
N GLN A 71 14.84 9.87 4.05
CA GLN A 71 14.63 9.80 5.51
C GLN A 71 13.64 8.71 5.91
N PHE A 72 12.90 8.13 4.95
CA PHE A 72 11.98 7.02 5.22
C PHE A 72 12.72 5.68 5.25
N GLU A 73 13.37 5.36 6.38
CA GLU A 73 14.17 4.12 6.56
C GLU A 73 13.39 2.81 6.31
N GLY A 74 12.06 2.85 6.44
CA GLY A 74 11.18 1.73 6.11
C GLY A 74 11.04 1.52 4.60
N ALA A 75 10.82 2.60 3.84
CA ALA A 75 10.47 2.55 2.43
C ALA A 75 11.67 2.67 1.49
N TYR A 76 12.55 3.66 1.71
CA TYR A 76 13.61 4.01 0.77
C TYR A 76 14.58 2.86 0.46
N PRO A 77 15.03 2.04 1.44
CA PRO A 77 15.90 0.91 1.12
C PRO A 77 15.25 -0.18 0.25
N TYR A 78 13.91 -0.26 0.21
CA TYR A 78 13.21 -1.13 -0.73
C TYR A 78 13.17 -0.54 -2.14
N LEU A 79 13.04 0.78 -2.27
CA LEU A 79 13.16 1.46 -3.57
C LEU A 79 14.53 1.21 -4.19
N GLU A 80 15.60 1.36 -3.39
CA GLU A 80 16.97 1.05 -3.85
C GLU A 80 17.12 -0.42 -4.25
N LEU A 81 16.53 -1.34 -3.48
CA LEU A 81 16.56 -2.77 -3.80
C LEU A 81 15.87 -3.08 -5.12
N ILE A 82 14.66 -2.55 -5.33
CA ILE A 82 13.89 -2.74 -6.56
C ILE A 82 14.64 -2.14 -7.74
N ALA A 83 15.13 -0.90 -7.61
CA ALA A 83 15.87 -0.21 -8.66
C ALA A 83 17.11 -0.99 -9.10
N ARG A 84 17.98 -1.36 -8.15
CA ARG A 84 19.19 -2.15 -8.45
C ARG A 84 18.88 -3.51 -9.07
N SER A 85 17.84 -4.19 -8.60
CA SER A 85 17.46 -5.52 -9.13
C SER A 85 16.95 -5.47 -10.57
N ASN A 86 16.58 -4.28 -11.05
CA ASN A 86 16.05 -4.04 -12.39
C ASN A 86 16.99 -3.18 -13.26
N GLY A 87 18.23 -2.91 -12.82
CA GLY A 87 19.17 -2.06 -13.56
C GLY A 87 18.70 -0.61 -13.74
N ILE A 88 17.86 -0.11 -12.83
CA ILE A 88 17.38 1.28 -12.82
C ILE A 88 18.27 2.06 -11.86
N GLU A 89 18.89 3.14 -12.35
CA GLU A 89 19.80 3.97 -11.55
C GLU A 89 19.07 4.78 -10.48
N ASP A 90 17.89 5.30 -10.80
CA ASP A 90 17.12 6.18 -9.91
C ASP A 90 16.11 5.38 -9.05
N PRO A 91 16.29 5.29 -7.71
CA PRO A 91 15.31 4.68 -6.80
C PRO A 91 13.96 5.40 -6.80
N MET A 92 13.92 6.66 -7.23
CA MET A 92 12.70 7.44 -7.34
C MET A 92 12.12 7.43 -8.77
N ASP A 93 12.60 6.56 -9.68
CA ASP A 93 11.93 6.31 -10.95
C ASP A 93 10.46 5.93 -10.68
N GLY A 94 9.54 6.53 -11.43
CA GLY A 94 8.10 6.33 -11.23
C GLY A 94 7.66 4.87 -11.26
N ARG A 95 8.37 3.99 -12.00
CA ARG A 95 8.12 2.55 -12.04
C ARG A 95 8.57 1.86 -10.76
N VAL A 96 9.70 2.26 -10.19
CA VAL A 96 10.24 1.72 -8.92
C VAL A 96 9.33 2.11 -7.76
N VAL A 97 8.92 3.38 -7.70
CA VAL A 97 8.02 3.87 -6.66
C VAL A 97 6.63 3.22 -6.78
N GLU A 98 6.14 2.99 -8.00
CA GLU A 98 4.90 2.23 -8.22
C GLU A 98 5.02 0.77 -7.77
N ALA A 99 6.16 0.12 -8.06
CA ALA A 99 6.42 -1.26 -7.66
C ALA A 99 6.37 -1.42 -6.14
N TYR A 100 6.94 -0.46 -5.39
CA TYR A 100 6.87 -0.49 -3.94
C TYR A 100 5.45 -0.27 -3.43
N TRP A 101 4.75 0.80 -3.84
CA TRP A 101 3.45 1.13 -3.24
C TRP A 101 2.28 0.27 -3.75
N LEU A 102 2.19 0.08 -5.06
CA LEU A 102 1.05 -0.59 -5.72
C LEU A 102 1.40 -1.98 -6.26
N GLY A 103 2.68 -2.21 -6.53
CA GLY A 103 3.16 -3.41 -7.21
C GLY A 103 3.04 -3.32 -8.73
N ASN A 104 4.05 -3.86 -9.42
CA ASN A 104 4.10 -4.04 -10.87
C ASN A 104 5.15 -5.13 -11.21
N GLY A 105 5.47 -5.31 -12.49
CA GLY A 105 6.39 -6.38 -12.94
C GLY A 105 7.83 -6.25 -12.45
N LEU A 106 8.28 -5.10 -11.94
CA LEU A 106 9.65 -4.97 -11.41
C LEU A 106 9.88 -5.85 -10.17
N LEU A 107 8.82 -6.21 -9.46
CA LEU A 107 8.89 -7.07 -8.28
C LEU A 107 9.23 -8.53 -8.64
N ASP A 108 8.94 -8.97 -9.86
CA ASP A 108 9.25 -10.33 -10.32
C ASP A 108 10.78 -10.56 -10.44
N HIS A 109 11.56 -9.48 -10.51
CA HIS A 109 13.02 -9.52 -10.57
C HIS A 109 13.70 -9.44 -9.20
N VAL A 110 12.94 -9.32 -8.10
CA VAL A 110 13.48 -9.33 -6.74
C VAL A 110 13.28 -10.71 -6.11
N GLY A 111 14.28 -11.57 -6.26
CA GLY A 111 14.27 -12.91 -5.70
C GLY A 111 14.75 -13.00 -4.24
N PRO A 112 14.71 -14.20 -3.65
CA PRO A 112 15.16 -14.44 -2.27
C PRO A 112 16.63 -14.05 -2.05
N GLY A 113 17.49 -14.28 -3.04
CA GLY A 113 18.91 -13.92 -3.00
C GLY A 113 19.18 -12.41 -2.89
N GLN A 114 18.22 -11.56 -3.27
CA GLN A 114 18.30 -10.10 -3.11
C GLN A 114 17.57 -9.64 -1.84
N LEU A 115 16.36 -10.14 -1.59
CA LEU A 115 15.54 -9.70 -0.46
C LEU A 115 16.12 -10.16 0.89
N GLY A 116 16.56 -11.42 1.00
CA GLY A 116 17.08 -11.99 2.25
C GLY A 116 18.23 -11.18 2.86
N PRO A 117 19.33 -10.94 2.13
CA PRO A 117 20.43 -10.11 2.63
C PRO A 117 20.02 -8.67 2.94
N SER A 118 19.04 -8.12 2.23
CA SER A 118 18.47 -6.79 2.52
C SER A 118 17.77 -6.77 3.88
N LEU A 119 16.91 -7.75 4.15
CA LEU A 119 16.22 -7.90 5.44
C LEU A 119 17.21 -8.17 6.58
N GLU A 120 18.22 -9.01 6.33
CA GLU A 120 19.24 -9.32 7.34
C GLU A 120 19.99 -8.06 7.79
N ARG A 121 20.56 -7.30 6.85
CA ARG A 121 21.26 -6.05 7.19
C ARG A 121 20.38 -5.06 7.95
N ARG A 122 19.11 -4.94 7.55
CA ARG A 122 18.20 -3.92 8.10
C ARG A 122 17.59 -4.32 9.44
N PHE A 123 17.17 -5.57 9.58
CA PHE A 123 16.29 -5.97 10.69
C PHE A 123 16.94 -6.93 11.67
N ARG A 124 17.94 -7.74 11.28
CA ARG A 124 18.63 -8.65 12.22
C ARG A 124 19.26 -7.93 13.41
N PRO A 125 19.85 -6.71 13.28
CA PRO A 125 20.34 -5.95 14.43
C PRO A 125 19.24 -5.45 15.37
N ARG A 126 17.99 -5.35 14.90
CA ARG A 126 16.83 -4.80 15.63
C ARG A 126 15.87 -5.86 16.17
N LEU A 127 15.79 -7.02 15.50
CA LEU A 127 14.94 -8.16 15.87
C LEU A 127 15.77 -9.24 16.60
N ARG A 128 15.15 -9.93 17.56
CA ARG A 128 15.77 -11.02 18.33
C ARG A 128 14.86 -12.23 18.38
N GLY A 129 15.45 -13.40 18.58
CA GLY A 129 14.73 -14.66 18.79
C GLY A 129 13.75 -14.98 17.66
N ASP A 130 12.53 -15.35 18.05
CA ASP A 130 11.51 -15.85 17.12
C ASP A 130 11.03 -14.80 16.12
N ASN A 131 11.08 -13.50 16.46
CA ASN A 131 10.74 -12.43 15.52
C ASN A 131 11.69 -12.37 14.32
N TRP A 132 12.99 -12.64 14.52
CA TRP A 132 13.93 -12.73 13.40
C TRP A 132 13.74 -14.04 12.62
N ARG A 133 13.62 -15.18 13.32
CA ARG A 133 13.39 -16.48 12.68
C ARG A 133 12.18 -16.45 11.75
N TRP A 134 11.11 -15.82 12.19
CA TRP A 134 9.92 -15.57 11.38
C TRP A 134 10.24 -14.82 10.08
N LEU A 135 10.80 -13.61 10.21
CA LEU A 135 11.04 -12.72 9.08
C LEU A 135 12.05 -13.32 8.08
N ALA A 136 13.05 -14.05 8.59
CA ALA A 136 14.09 -14.68 7.77
C ALA A 136 13.54 -15.73 6.79
N THR A 137 12.37 -16.33 7.06
CA THR A 137 11.76 -17.33 6.16
C THR A 137 11.02 -16.72 4.96
N LYS A 138 10.69 -15.43 5.03
CA LYS A 138 9.79 -14.78 4.07
C LYS A 138 10.32 -14.67 2.64
N PRO A 139 11.60 -14.36 2.42
CA PRO A 139 12.17 -14.38 1.07
C PRO A 139 11.99 -15.72 0.37
N GLU A 140 12.31 -16.84 1.04
CA GLU A 140 12.15 -18.19 0.48
C GLU A 140 10.68 -18.60 0.31
N ALA A 141 9.77 -18.02 1.11
CA ALA A 141 8.34 -18.18 0.91
C ALA A 141 7.80 -17.42 -0.32
N GLY A 142 8.62 -16.59 -0.97
CA GLY A 142 8.29 -15.83 -2.17
C GLY A 142 7.86 -14.39 -1.90
N ALA A 143 8.18 -13.83 -0.73
CA ALA A 143 7.93 -12.42 -0.42
C ALA A 143 8.72 -11.50 -1.35
N VAL A 144 8.14 -10.35 -1.68
CA VAL A 144 8.80 -9.30 -2.48
C VAL A 144 8.74 -7.96 -1.75
N PRO A 145 9.60 -6.97 -2.08
CA PRO A 145 9.63 -5.69 -1.37
C PRO A 145 8.50 -4.73 -1.79
N VAL A 146 7.25 -5.23 -1.89
CA VAL A 146 6.05 -4.40 -2.02
C VAL A 146 5.63 -3.89 -0.64
N HIS A 147 4.91 -2.78 -0.55
CA HIS A 147 4.54 -2.15 0.71
C HIS A 147 3.70 -3.09 1.58
N ALA A 148 2.81 -3.88 0.97
CA ALA A 148 2.03 -4.90 1.67
C ALA A 148 2.91 -5.89 2.46
N PHE A 149 4.06 -6.32 1.92
CA PHE A 149 5.00 -7.18 2.64
C PHE A 149 5.53 -6.48 3.91
N HIS A 150 5.91 -5.21 3.81
CA HIS A 150 6.40 -4.47 4.98
C HIS A 150 5.32 -4.35 6.06
N VAL A 151 4.08 -4.06 5.68
CA VAL A 151 2.95 -3.92 6.61
C VAL A 151 2.57 -5.25 7.25
N LEU A 152 2.56 -6.34 6.49
CA LEU A 152 2.03 -7.63 6.95
C LEU A 152 3.06 -8.47 7.70
N ASP A 153 4.35 -8.37 7.36
CA ASP A 153 5.40 -9.24 7.92
C ASP A 153 6.49 -8.51 8.71
N VAL A 154 6.80 -7.25 8.40
CA VAL A 154 7.87 -6.50 9.08
C VAL A 154 7.31 -5.68 10.24
N PHE A 155 6.32 -4.83 9.98
CA PHE A 155 5.78 -3.88 10.94
C PHE A 155 5.24 -4.50 12.23
N PRO A 156 4.50 -5.63 12.21
CA PRO A 156 4.00 -6.27 13.43
C PRO A 156 5.13 -6.71 14.39
N ARG A 157 6.32 -6.99 13.83
CA ARG A 157 7.50 -7.46 14.58
C ARG A 157 8.31 -6.33 15.19
N LEU A 158 8.20 -5.12 14.64
CA LEU A 158 8.95 -3.95 15.11
C LEU A 158 8.26 -3.20 16.25
N GLY A 159 6.96 -3.41 16.51
CA GLY A 159 6.31 -2.70 17.62
C GLY A 159 4.89 -3.11 18.04
N LEU A 160 4.01 -3.58 17.15
CA LEU A 160 2.59 -3.72 17.53
C LEU A 160 2.23 -4.95 18.36
N MET A 161 2.93 -6.08 18.20
CA MET A 161 2.62 -7.26 19.03
C MET A 161 3.17 -7.19 20.46
N ARG A 162 3.79 -6.06 20.86
CA ARG A 162 4.22 -5.83 22.24
C ARG A 162 3.08 -5.39 23.17
N THR A 163 1.93 -4.95 22.65
CA THR A 163 0.86 -4.33 23.46
C THR A 163 -0.35 -5.21 23.71
N GLY A 164 -0.38 -6.47 23.24
CA GLY A 164 -1.49 -7.41 23.50
C GLY A 164 -2.83 -7.07 22.83
N ALA A 165 -2.91 -5.97 22.06
CA ALA A 165 -4.13 -5.54 21.38
C ALA A 165 -4.11 -6.00 19.91
N ILE A 166 -4.48 -7.27 19.66
CA ILE A 166 -4.57 -7.84 18.30
C ILE A 166 -5.48 -6.98 17.39
N ASP A 167 -6.59 -6.47 17.91
CA ASP A 167 -7.52 -5.63 17.15
C ASP A 167 -6.87 -4.32 16.70
N ARG A 168 -6.09 -3.66 17.57
CA ARG A 168 -5.33 -2.47 17.20
C ARG A 168 -4.26 -2.76 16.15
N ALA A 169 -3.66 -3.95 16.20
CA ALA A 169 -2.70 -4.38 15.19
C ALA A 169 -3.36 -4.62 13.83
N LEU A 170 -4.53 -5.23 13.80
CA LEU A 170 -5.32 -5.43 12.58
C LEU A 170 -5.81 -4.11 11.99
N GLU A 171 -6.36 -3.20 12.79
CA GLU A 171 -6.76 -1.86 12.37
C GLU A 171 -5.59 -1.09 11.74
N THR A 172 -4.41 -1.15 12.37
CA THR A 172 -3.22 -0.47 11.87
C THR A 172 -2.71 -1.12 10.58
N MET A 173 -2.68 -2.45 10.50
CA MET A 173 -2.31 -3.16 9.27
C MET A 173 -3.27 -2.85 8.12
N ASP A 174 -4.58 -2.82 8.38
CA ASP A 174 -5.57 -2.48 7.37
C ASP A 174 -5.42 -1.03 6.89
N SER A 175 -5.18 -0.10 7.83
CA SER A 175 -4.99 1.32 7.49
C SER A 175 -3.68 1.58 6.76
N CYS A 176 -2.61 0.85 7.10
CA CYS A 176 -1.26 1.06 6.56
C CYS A 176 -1.01 0.30 5.25
N ARG A 177 -1.69 -0.83 4.98
CA ARG A 177 -1.62 -1.42 3.64
C ARG A 177 -2.28 -0.45 2.64
N ILE A 178 -1.83 -0.48 1.40
CA ILE A 178 -2.53 0.29 0.36
C ILE A 178 -3.86 -0.40 0.06
N ARG A 179 -4.95 0.22 0.53
CA ARG A 179 -6.32 -0.20 0.27
C ARG A 179 -6.77 0.33 -1.09
N TRP A 180 -7.91 -0.17 -1.56
CA TRP A 180 -8.59 0.36 -2.73
C TRP A 180 -10.09 0.37 -2.48
N GLY A 181 -10.80 1.18 -3.26
CA GLY A 181 -12.25 1.14 -3.25
C GLY A 181 -12.88 1.96 -4.36
N ARG A 182 -14.14 1.63 -4.67
CA ARG A 182 -14.96 2.34 -5.64
C ARG A 182 -15.62 3.54 -4.97
N VAL A 183 -15.49 4.71 -5.56
CA VAL A 183 -16.12 5.94 -5.10
C VAL A 183 -17.62 5.84 -5.28
N LEU A 184 -18.37 6.03 -4.21
CA LEU A 184 -19.83 6.02 -4.18
C LEU A 184 -20.38 7.43 -4.33
N GLU A 185 -19.81 8.37 -3.58
CA GLU A 185 -20.19 9.78 -3.63
C GLU A 185 -19.03 10.69 -3.22
N ARG A 186 -19.12 11.96 -3.63
CA ARG A 186 -18.26 13.06 -3.18
C ARG A 186 -19.10 14.02 -2.35
N SER A 187 -18.58 14.39 -1.19
CA SER A 187 -19.18 15.39 -0.31
C SER A 187 -18.11 16.40 0.12
N GLY A 188 -18.00 17.49 -0.64
CA GLY A 188 -16.97 18.52 -0.43
C GLY A 188 -15.55 17.95 -0.56
N ASP A 189 -14.80 18.03 0.53
CA ASP A 189 -13.43 17.54 0.70
C ASP A 189 -13.32 16.03 0.99
N TRP A 190 -14.46 15.35 1.08
CA TRP A 190 -14.55 13.94 1.45
C TRP A 190 -15.10 13.08 0.32
N LEU A 191 -14.70 11.82 0.33
CA LEU A 191 -15.23 10.76 -0.51
C LEU A 191 -15.86 9.69 0.38
N VAL A 192 -17.01 9.17 -0.03
CA VAL A 192 -17.49 7.88 0.49
C VAL A 192 -17.09 6.83 -0.53
N VAL A 193 -16.38 5.81 -0.06
CA VAL A 193 -15.76 4.79 -0.89
C VAL A 193 -16.15 3.42 -0.37
N SER A 194 -16.52 2.51 -1.26
CA SER A 194 -16.68 1.09 -0.94
C SER A 194 -15.30 0.45 -0.85
N THR A 195 -14.74 0.42 0.36
CA THR A 195 -13.39 -0.08 0.66
C THR A 195 -13.45 -1.57 0.97
N VAL A 196 -12.41 -2.31 0.54
CA VAL A 196 -12.22 -3.72 0.91
C VAL A 196 -11.35 -3.74 2.16
N PRO A 197 -11.83 -4.15 3.35
CA PRO A 197 -11.03 -4.18 4.58
C PRO A 197 -10.28 -5.52 4.76
N LEU A 198 -9.28 -5.52 5.63
CA LEU A 198 -8.57 -6.69 6.12
C LEU A 198 -9.22 -7.18 7.43
N GLU A 199 -9.49 -8.47 7.52
CA GLU A 199 -10.04 -9.11 8.72
C GLU A 199 -9.16 -10.28 9.18
N MET A 200 -9.31 -10.66 10.45
CA MET A 200 -8.81 -11.92 10.98
C MET A 200 -9.96 -12.91 11.05
N ARG A 201 -9.87 -14.02 10.30
CA ARG A 201 -10.89 -15.08 10.29
C ARG A 201 -10.23 -16.45 10.37
N GLY A 202 -10.57 -17.20 11.42
CA GLY A 202 -9.99 -18.52 11.67
C GLY A 202 -8.48 -18.47 11.89
N GLY A 203 -7.99 -17.42 12.57
CA GLY A 203 -6.56 -17.21 12.81
C GLY A 203 -5.74 -16.87 11.56
N LYS A 204 -6.38 -16.47 10.46
CA LYS A 204 -5.72 -16.06 9.22
C LYS A 204 -6.24 -14.70 8.75
N LEU A 205 -5.36 -13.90 8.16
CA LEU A 205 -5.69 -12.65 7.50
C LEU A 205 -6.47 -12.92 6.21
N ARG A 206 -7.53 -12.15 5.97
CA ARG A 206 -8.34 -12.23 4.75
C ARG A 206 -8.86 -10.85 4.37
N LEU A 207 -9.15 -10.67 3.08
CA LEU A 207 -9.90 -9.52 2.61
C LEU A 207 -11.40 -9.79 2.82
N ALA A 208 -12.07 -8.87 3.52
CA ALA A 208 -13.50 -8.96 3.81
C ALA A 208 -14.35 -8.39 2.66
N ALA A 209 -15.68 -8.51 2.80
CA ALA A 209 -16.60 -7.91 1.84
C ALA A 209 -16.44 -6.36 1.81
N PRO A 210 -16.57 -5.72 0.64
CA PRO A 210 -16.51 -4.27 0.55
C PRO A 210 -17.57 -3.60 1.41
N ARG A 211 -17.20 -2.50 2.08
CA ARG A 211 -18.13 -1.69 2.89
C ARG A 211 -17.90 -0.19 2.67
N PRO A 212 -18.95 0.65 2.78
CA PRO A 212 -18.77 2.10 2.69
C PRO A 212 -17.91 2.64 3.83
N GLU A 213 -16.95 3.49 3.49
CA GLU A 213 -16.10 4.21 4.43
C GLU A 213 -15.88 5.63 3.92
N ARG A 214 -15.81 6.59 4.84
CA ARG A 214 -15.53 7.99 4.51
C ARG A 214 -14.02 8.25 4.61
N ILE A 215 -13.45 8.76 3.53
CA ILE A 215 -12.03 9.12 3.44
C ILE A 215 -11.87 10.57 2.99
N ARG A 216 -10.72 11.17 3.31
CA ARG A 216 -10.30 12.48 2.80
C ARG A 216 -9.84 12.37 1.35
N GLY A 217 -10.36 13.25 0.50
CA GLY A 217 -9.79 13.49 -0.83
C GLY A 217 -9.01 14.80 -0.89
N TRP A 218 -9.45 15.81 -0.11
CA TRP A 218 -8.93 17.17 -0.16
C TRP A 218 -8.91 17.86 1.23
N ILE A 219 -8.18 18.96 1.31
CA ILE A 219 -8.26 20.01 2.34
C ILE A 219 -8.38 21.33 1.59
N ASP A 220 -9.46 22.07 1.81
CA ASP A 220 -9.73 23.36 1.17
C ASP A 220 -9.61 23.27 -0.36
N GLY A 221 -10.13 22.18 -0.93
CA GLY A 221 -10.08 21.88 -2.36
C GLY A 221 -8.73 21.37 -2.90
N SER A 222 -7.67 21.32 -2.09
CA SER A 222 -6.34 20.80 -2.47
C SER A 222 -6.17 19.34 -2.07
N GLY A 223 -5.72 18.48 -2.99
CA GLY A 223 -5.64 17.04 -2.74
C GLY A 223 -4.79 16.31 -3.78
N PHE A 224 -4.62 15.00 -3.59
CA PHE A 224 -3.73 14.19 -4.45
C PHE A 224 -4.43 13.68 -5.71
N VAL A 225 -5.76 13.71 -5.69
CA VAL A 225 -6.60 13.19 -6.76
C VAL A 225 -7.42 14.32 -7.36
N ASP A 226 -7.40 14.42 -8.69
CA ASP A 226 -8.11 15.46 -9.43
C ASP A 226 -9.37 14.89 -10.09
N GLY A 227 -10.48 15.60 -9.92
CA GLY A 227 -11.74 15.29 -10.59
C GLY A 227 -12.27 13.88 -10.33
N VAL A 228 -12.12 13.33 -9.12
CA VAL A 228 -12.68 12.00 -8.80
C VAL A 228 -14.21 12.07 -8.77
N GLU A 229 -14.85 11.13 -9.44
CA GLU A 229 -16.32 11.02 -9.56
C GLU A 229 -16.82 9.67 -9.05
N ALA A 230 -18.13 9.56 -8.83
CA ALA A 230 -18.76 8.29 -8.50
C ALA A 230 -18.47 7.26 -9.60
N GLY A 231 -18.09 6.04 -9.20
CA GLY A 231 -17.71 4.96 -10.09
C GLY A 231 -16.20 4.83 -10.33
N ASP A 232 -15.40 5.88 -10.10
CA ASP A 232 -13.94 5.78 -10.12
C ASP A 232 -13.43 4.83 -9.03
N VAL A 233 -12.24 4.26 -9.22
CA VAL A 233 -11.53 3.49 -8.19
C VAL A 233 -10.31 4.27 -7.74
N VAL A 234 -10.12 4.38 -6.42
CA VAL A 234 -8.97 5.06 -5.82
C VAL A 234 -8.14 4.10 -4.96
N SER A 235 -6.82 4.33 -4.91
CA SER A 235 -5.97 3.80 -3.86
C SER A 235 -6.08 4.67 -2.62
N ILE A 236 -5.95 4.04 -1.46
CA ILE A 236 -6.17 4.66 -0.16
C ILE A 236 -5.04 4.23 0.77
N HIS A 237 -4.42 5.18 1.44
CA HIS A 237 -3.46 4.90 2.51
C HIS A 237 -3.91 5.68 3.74
N TRP A 238 -4.14 4.97 4.84
CA TRP A 238 -4.89 5.48 5.99
C TRP A 238 -6.27 5.99 5.56
N ASP A 239 -6.67 7.17 5.99
CA ASP A 239 -7.94 7.81 5.68
C ASP A 239 -7.86 8.73 4.45
N TRP A 240 -6.87 8.56 3.56
CA TRP A 240 -6.59 9.50 2.47
C TRP A 240 -6.56 8.86 1.08
N ALA A 241 -7.18 9.51 0.09
CA ALA A 241 -7.16 9.09 -1.32
C ALA A 241 -5.83 9.49 -2.00
N CYS A 242 -5.06 8.51 -2.49
CA CYS A 242 -3.71 8.73 -3.01
C CYS A 242 -3.66 8.89 -4.53
N GLU A 243 -4.26 7.96 -5.27
CA GLU A 243 -4.32 7.98 -6.74
C GLU A 243 -5.63 7.39 -7.24
N ARG A 244 -6.06 7.81 -8.44
CA ARG A 244 -7.07 7.08 -9.21
C ARG A 244 -6.42 5.90 -9.91
N LEU A 245 -7.07 4.74 -9.89
CA LEU A 245 -6.55 3.48 -10.42
C LEU A 245 -7.30 3.08 -11.70
N ASP A 246 -6.55 2.67 -12.71
CA ASP A 246 -7.10 1.96 -13.86
C ASP A 246 -7.20 0.46 -13.53
N ARG A 247 -7.79 -0.31 -14.46
CA ARG A 247 -7.94 -1.76 -14.32
C ARG A 247 -6.60 -2.48 -14.14
N SER A 248 -5.53 -2.01 -14.78
CA SER A 248 -4.22 -2.66 -14.74
C SER A 248 -3.57 -2.49 -13.36
N ARG A 249 -3.52 -1.25 -12.85
CA ARG A 249 -2.97 -0.92 -11.53
C ARG A 249 -3.81 -1.51 -10.40
N LEU A 250 -5.14 -1.47 -10.51
CA LEU A 250 -6.03 -2.13 -9.55
C LEU A 250 -5.76 -3.63 -9.50
N GLY A 251 -5.66 -4.27 -10.67
CA GLY A 251 -5.34 -5.70 -10.74
C GLY A 251 -3.97 -6.02 -10.14
N ALA A 252 -2.95 -5.18 -10.37
CA ALA A 252 -1.63 -5.37 -9.78
C ALA A 252 -1.67 -5.26 -8.25
N LEU A 253 -2.29 -4.21 -7.72
CA LEU A 253 -2.44 -4.00 -6.28
C LEU A 253 -3.15 -5.19 -5.62
N GLN A 254 -4.24 -5.68 -6.21
CA GLN A 254 -4.99 -6.83 -5.70
C GLN A 254 -4.15 -8.11 -5.70
N ARG A 255 -3.43 -8.40 -6.79
CA ARG A 255 -2.58 -9.58 -6.91
C ARG A 255 -1.46 -9.58 -5.87
N TRP A 256 -0.70 -8.50 -5.78
CA TRP A 256 0.41 -8.39 -4.84
C TRP A 256 -0.06 -8.39 -3.39
N THR A 257 -1.14 -7.67 -3.06
CA THR A 257 -1.73 -7.72 -1.71
C THR A 257 -2.15 -9.14 -1.33
N SER A 258 -2.84 -9.86 -2.23
CA SER A 258 -3.31 -11.23 -1.94
C SER A 258 -2.14 -12.20 -1.74
N ARG A 259 -1.10 -12.11 -2.57
CA ARG A 259 0.12 -12.91 -2.44
C ARG A 259 0.82 -12.67 -1.10
N GLU A 260 0.97 -11.41 -0.68
CA GLU A 260 1.61 -11.11 0.61
C GLU A 260 0.74 -11.53 1.82
N ILE A 261 -0.59 -11.48 1.70
CA ILE A 261 -1.49 -12.07 2.72
C ILE A 261 -1.28 -13.58 2.82
N GLU A 262 -1.17 -14.30 1.70
CA GLU A 262 -0.91 -15.74 1.71
C GLU A 262 0.43 -16.07 2.39
N ILE A 263 1.47 -15.27 2.12
CA ILE A 263 2.80 -15.44 2.73
C ILE A 263 2.77 -15.13 4.23
N ALA A 264 2.11 -14.06 4.65
CA ALA A 264 1.91 -13.73 6.06
C ALA A 264 1.19 -14.88 6.80
N ASN A 265 0.14 -15.43 6.18
CA ASN A 265 -0.67 -16.53 6.69
C ASN A 265 0.07 -17.87 6.83
N ARG A 266 1.25 -18.06 6.22
CA ARG A 266 2.04 -19.29 6.44
C ARG A 266 2.55 -19.43 7.85
N THR A 267 2.58 -18.33 8.59
CA THR A 267 3.23 -18.25 9.88
C THR A 267 2.30 -17.75 10.97
N ILE A 268 1.28 -16.91 10.67
CA ILE A 268 0.20 -16.53 11.63
C ILE A 268 -0.53 -17.78 12.09
#